data_AF-A0A229G627-F1
#
_entry.id   AF-A0A229G627-F1
#
_cell.length_a   1.000
_cell.length_b   1.000
_cell.length_c   1.000
_cell.angle_alpha   90.00
_cell.angle_beta   90.00
_cell.angle_gamma   90.00
#
_symmetry.space_group_name_H-M   'P 1'
#
loop_
_entity.id
_entity.type
_entity.pdbx_description
1 polymer ?
#
loop_
_entity_poly.entity_id
_entity_poly.type
_entity_poly.pdbx_seq_one_letter_code
_entity_poly.pdbx_strand_id
1 'polypeptide(L)'
;MNSLLSFESFITPKVITILYWLILFAVFVGGVSVMFSGMGAAGFFAGLFVMIIGGISTRIYCELIMVIFRNNEYLKIISKKEQI
;
A
#
# COMPACT_ATOMS: atom_id res chain seq x y z
N MET A 1 -11.62 -18.52 -23.54
CA MET A 1 -10.61 -17.45 -23.79
C MET A 1 -11.21 -16.18 -23.20
N ASN A 2 -10.81 -15.62 -22.06
CA ASN A 2 -9.55 -15.68 -21.34
C ASN A 2 -9.83 -15.83 -19.85
N SER A 3 -9.11 -16.75 -19.25
CA SER A 3 -9.06 -17.11 -17.82
C SER A 3 -8.38 -16.01 -16.98
N LEU A 4 -8.88 -14.77 -17.07
CA LEU A 4 -8.38 -13.63 -16.29
C LEU A 4 -9.15 -13.41 -14.98
N LEU A 5 -10.20 -14.19 -14.72
CA LEU A 5 -11.07 -14.03 -13.54
C LEU A 5 -10.86 -15.08 -12.43
N SER A 6 -10.00 -16.07 -12.62
CA SER A 6 -9.69 -17.09 -11.60
C SER A 6 -8.44 -16.78 -10.76
N PHE A 7 -7.91 -15.56 -10.90
CA PHE A 7 -6.70 -15.13 -10.23
C PHE A 7 -6.98 -14.15 -9.07
N GLU A 8 -8.17 -13.55 -8.96
CA GLU A 8 -8.48 -12.54 -7.93
C GLU A 8 -8.36 -13.02 -6.47
N SER A 9 -8.61 -14.31 -6.18
CA SER A 9 -8.56 -14.82 -4.79
C SER A 9 -7.13 -15.03 -4.26
N PHE A 10 -6.11 -15.02 -5.14
CA PHE A 10 -4.70 -15.09 -4.74
C PHE A 10 -3.83 -13.92 -5.22
N ILE A 11 -4.23 -13.20 -6.27
CA ILE A 11 -3.50 -12.03 -6.79
C ILE A 11 -3.61 -10.85 -5.83
N THR A 12 -4.81 -10.57 -5.35
CA THR A 12 -5.09 -9.39 -4.54
C THR A 12 -4.15 -9.24 -3.33
N PRO A 13 -3.96 -10.26 -2.48
CA PRO A 13 -3.02 -10.14 -1.36
C PRO A 13 -1.56 -9.97 -1.82
N LYS A 14 -1.12 -10.69 -2.86
CA LYS A 14 0.26 -10.61 -3.38
C LYS A 14 0.58 -9.27 -4.06
N VAL A 15 -0.37 -8.72 -4.81
CA VAL A 15 -0.22 -7.41 -5.47
C VAL A 15 -0.12 -6.29 -4.44
N ILE A 16 -0.93 -6.33 -3.38
CA ILE A 16 -0.83 -5.35 -2.28
C ILE A 16 0.53 -5.43 -1.59
N THR A 17 1.10 -6.62 -1.41
CA THR A 17 2.43 -6.77 -0.80
C THR A 17 3.54 -6.15 -1.65
N ILE A 18 3.46 -6.28 -2.98
CA ILE A 18 4.39 -5.66 -3.92
C ILE A 18 4.23 -4.13 -3.91
N LEU A 19 2.98 -3.64 -3.93
CA LEU A 19 2.67 -2.21 -3.86
C LEU A 19 3.18 -1.58 -2.57
N TYR A 20 3.03 -2.27 -1.44
CA TYR A 20 3.52 -1.85 -0.13
C TYR A 20 5.03 -1.60 -0.15
N TRP A 21 5.81 -2.57 -0.65
CA TRP A 21 7.26 -2.42 -0.76
C TRP A 21 7.65 -1.27 -1.69
N LEU A 22 6.92 -1.07 -2.79
CA LEU A 22 7.15 0.02 -3.74
C LEU A 22 6.86 1.39 -3.13
N ILE A 23 5.75 1.55 -2.40
CA ILE A 23 5.41 2.80 -1.71
C ILE A 23 6.41 3.08 -0.58
N LEU A 24 6.80 2.06 0.19
CA LEU A 24 7.80 2.20 1.24
C LEU A 24 9.15 2.66 0.68
N PHE A 25 9.56 2.10 -0.46
CA PHE A 25 10.75 2.55 -1.17
C PHE A 25 10.60 4.00 -1.67
N ALA A 26 9.44 4.37 -2.22
CA ALA A 26 9.16 5.73 -2.67
C ALA A 26 9.21 6.76 -1.52
N VAL A 27 8.66 6.44 -0.35
CA VAL A 27 8.73 7.29 0.84
C VAL A 27 10.17 7.42 1.35
N PHE A 28 10.94 6.34 1.31
CA PHE A 28 12.35 6.36 1.70
C PHE A 28 13.17 7.27 0.77
N VAL A 29 13.05 7.06 -0.55
CA VAL A 29 13.73 7.89 -1.55
C VAL A 29 13.23 9.33 -1.50
N GLY A 30 11.93 9.54 -1.31
CA GLY A 30 11.31 10.85 -1.14
C GLY A 30 11.87 11.61 0.06
N GLY A 31 11.91 11.00 1.23
CA GLY A 31 12.50 11.59 2.44
C GLY A 31 13.97 11.96 2.23
N VAL A 32 14.78 11.06 1.65
CA VAL A 32 16.20 11.33 1.34
C VAL A 32 16.32 12.47 0.32
N SER A 33 15.50 12.49 -0.73
CA SER A 33 15.54 13.55 -1.75
C SER A 33 15.23 14.94 -1.18
N VAL A 34 14.29 15.02 -0.21
CA VAL A 34 13.96 16.27 0.49
C VAL A 34 15.13 16.72 1.37
N MET A 35 15.84 15.79 2.02
CA MET A 35 17.04 16.11 2.80
C MET A 35 18.19 16.65 1.93
N PHE A 36 18.32 16.17 0.69
CA PHE A 36 19.34 16.61 -0.28
C PHE A 36 18.91 17.78 -1.18
N SER A 37 17.70 18.33 -1.00
CA SER A 37 17.14 19.40 -1.85
C SER A 37 17.82 20.78 -1.70
N GLY A 38 18.82 20.91 -0.82
CA GLY A 38 19.59 22.14 -0.65
C GLY A 38 18.98 23.20 0.27
N MET A 39 17.85 22.90 0.94
CA MET A 39 17.20 23.80 1.92
C MET A 39 17.93 23.93 3.28
N GLY A 40 19.20 23.52 3.38
CA GLY A 40 19.98 23.57 4.62
C GLY A 40 19.32 22.82 5.78
N ALA A 41 19.40 23.38 7.00
CA ALA A 41 18.83 22.76 8.20
C ALA A 41 17.31 22.54 8.09
N ALA A 42 16.58 23.44 7.41
CA ALA A 42 15.13 23.32 7.24
C ALA A 42 14.75 22.11 6.37
N GLY A 43 15.52 21.84 5.30
CA GLY A 43 15.33 20.67 4.44
C GLY A 43 15.59 19.34 5.17
N PHE A 44 16.57 19.34 6.08
CA PHE A 44 16.86 18.17 6.90
C PHE A 44 15.72 17.84 7.87
N PHE A 45 15.19 18.84 8.59
CA PHE A 45 14.04 18.66 9.48
C PHE A 45 12.76 18.29 8.70
N ALA A 46 12.51 18.92 7.56
CA ALA A 46 11.37 18.60 6.70
C ALA A 46 11.46 17.16 6.16
N GLY A 47 12.62 16.73 5.69
CA GLY A 47 12.85 15.36 5.22
C GLY A 47 12.66 14.32 6.33
N LEU A 48 13.11 14.63 7.56
CA LEU A 48 12.88 13.77 8.73
C LEU A 48 11.39 13.66 9.06
N PHE A 49 10.66 14.78 9.02
CA PHE A 49 9.21 14.80 9.21
C PHE A 49 8.47 13.99 8.13
N VAL A 50 8.87 14.14 6.86
CA VAL A 50 8.32 13.38 5.74
C VAL A 50 8.59 11.89 5.88
N MET A 51 9.76 11.50 6.36
CA MET A 51 10.11 10.09 6.56
C MET A 51 9.26 9.46 7.67
N ILE A 52 9.04 10.17 8.78
CA ILE A 52 8.20 9.69 9.90
C ILE A 52 6.73 9.66 9.50
N ILE A 53 6.17 10.80 9.05
CA ILE A 53 4.75 10.90 8.69
C ILE A 53 4.45 10.03 7.47
N GLY A 54 5.27 10.10 6.43
CA GLY A 54 5.10 9.29 5.22
C GLY A 54 5.18 7.79 5.51
N GLY A 55 6.05 7.37 6.43
CA GLY A 55 6.14 5.98 6.87
C GLY A 55 4.89 5.51 7.61
N ILE A 56 4.41 6.31 8.56
CA ILE A 56 3.18 6.01 9.34
C ILE A 56 1.96 6.01 8.43
N SER A 57 1.79 7.05 7.60
CA SER A 57 0.69 7.13 6.64
C SER A 57 0.70 5.94 5.70
N THR A 58 1.86 5.55 5.15
CA THR A 58 1.97 4.37 4.28
C THR A 58 1.49 3.09 4.96
N ARG A 59 1.83 2.88 6.24
CA ARG A 59 1.35 1.72 7.01
C ARG A 59 -0.18 1.73 7.14
N ILE A 60 -0.75 2.86 7.54
CA ILE A 60 -2.21 3.01 7.71
C ILE A 60 -2.93 2.79 6.38
N TYR A 61 -2.50 3.45 5.29
CA TYR A 61 -3.10 3.28 3.97
C TYR A 61 -2.99 1.85 3.46
N CYS A 62 -1.84 1.21 3.64
CA CYS A 62 -1.63 -0.17 3.19
C CYS A 62 -2.52 -1.16 3.95
N GLU A 63 -2.67 -1.01 5.27
CA GLU A 63 -3.56 -1.84 6.08
C GLU A 63 -5.02 -1.64 5.70
N LEU A 64 -5.47 -0.40 5.48
CA LEU A 64 -6.83 -0.11 5.06
C LEU A 64 -7.17 -0.75 3.71
N ILE A 65 -6.27 -0.65 2.72
CA ILE A 65 -6.45 -1.30 1.41
C ILE A 65 -6.57 -2.82 1.58
N MET A 66 -5.68 -3.43 2.37
CA MET A 66 -5.70 -4.87 2.64
C MET A 66 -7.02 -5.31 3.31
N VAL A 67 -7.54 -4.53 4.26
CA VAL A 67 -8.81 -4.80 4.94
C VAL A 67 -10.00 -4.73 3.99
N ILE A 68 -10.05 -3.72 3.11
CA ILE A 68 -11.14 -3.57 2.11
C ILE A 68 -11.14 -4.76 1.16
N PHE A 69 -9.97 -5.17 0.66
CA PHE A 69 -9.86 -6.32 -0.22
C PHE A 69 -10.23 -7.63 0.45
N ARG A 70 -9.84 -7.83 1.72
CA ARG A 70 -10.27 -8.99 2.51
C ARG A 70 -11.79 -9.02 2.69
N ASN A 71 -12.42 -7.87 2.92
CA ASN A 71 -13.88 -7.78 3.02
C ASN A 71 -14.58 -8.18 1.70
N ASN A 72 -14.02 -7.75 0.57
CA ASN A 72 -14.56 -8.08 -0.74
C ASN A 72 -14.52 -9.60 -1.03
N GLU A 73 -13.48 -10.29 -0.56
CA GLU A 73 -13.39 -11.75 -0.64
C GLU A 73 -14.44 -12.45 0.24
N TYR A 74 -14.68 -11.96 1.46
CA TYR A 74 -15.73 -12.47 2.35
C TYR A 74 -17.14 -12.38 1.73
N LEU A 75 -17.47 -11.25 1.10
CA LEU A 75 -18.77 -11.07 0.42
C LEU A 75 -18.95 -12.05 -0.74
N LYS A 76 -17.87 -12.35 -1.47
CA LYS A 76 -17.87 -13.32 -2.58
C LYS A 76 -18.16 -14.75 -2.10
N ILE A 77 -17.70 -15.11 -0.89
CA ILE A 77 -17.97 -16.41 -0.27
C ILE A 77 -19.45 -16.52 0.15
N ILE A 78 -20.04 -15.47 0.70
CA ILE A 78 -21.44 -15.47 1.16
C ILE A 78 -22.39 -15.60 -0.03
N SER A 79 -22.18 -14.82 -1.10
CA SER A 79 -22.96 -14.91 -2.34
C SER A 79 -22.97 -16.31 -2.95
N LYS A 80 -21.87 -17.05 -2.84
CA LYS A 80 -21.76 -18.41 -3.37
C LYS A 80 -22.50 -19.46 -2.52
N LYS A 81 -22.67 -19.21 -1.21
CA LYS A 81 -23.40 -20.13 -0.31
C LYS A 81 -24.91 -20.01 -0.41
N GLU A 82 -25.43 -18.85 -0.79
CA GLU A 82 -26.88 -18.59 -0.90
C GLU A 82 -27.51 -19.20 -2.17
N GLN A 83 -26.69 -19.73 -3.07
CA GLN A 83 -27.11 -20.38 -4.32
C GLN A 83 -27.12 -21.93 -4.24
N ILE A 84 -26.93 -22.50 -3.05
CA ILE A 84 -27.01 -23.95 -2.75
C ILE A 84 -28.13 -24.16 -1.74
#